data_AF-A0A0S8HFH3-F1
#
_entry.id   AF-A0A0S8HFH3-F1
#
_cell.length_a   1.000
_cell.length_b   1.000
_cell.length_c   1.000
_cell.angle_alpha   90.00
_cell.angle_beta   90.00
_cell.angle_gamma   90.00
#
_symmetry.space_group_name_H-M   'P 1'
#
loop_
_entity.id
_entity.type
_entity.pdbx_description
1 polymer ?
#
loop_
_entity_poly.entity_id
_entity_poly.type
_entity_poly.pdbx_seq_one_letter_code
_entity_poly.pdbx_strand_id
1 'polypeptide(L)'
;MFPQFCGPVLSFLGAFLLSVSAAAAADVTVNASVTHQTMLGWGAVTPWLMDVPDLLVGQIIDTAVNDLGLTRLRYEGPSGNRAEDRRWEWGNDDDDPLHVNWSAYNTASLDAKVQKYVVPFQQAVQANGDPFSIYLSPSFFNGGSSGSPSTWMLRSPGEYAEYATSMLLRLRDVHNITADYYCICNEAGNDNPFSAAIVGRMIKAVGPRLQQLGLSTTIQFPECVSANTSWSYIQALAGDERVWEHVGLLSYHLYGSNTQRPSIRDFGAARGLPTAQTEYMGLTIDHLYDDLTLGGVSFWELYGQGFPAPDNNRTSFSLPSRYWDMRQVMHYVRPGAVRVDATSNDGTVRSLGFVNDGKTTVVLLNKAAASVAQTVTVTGLPAGSYGVSRSVGSGVCQELGLQTVDGSGQLSLSVPKNAVLTIYPHEAGNLPPTLTAWKSSAAFLKVGGPGSTTLSASATDPEGDGVSYTWSVQSQPAGASAVLANPNAASTAATGLAAPGQYVFNVAVHDGSHTVNRQVALNVLEGNQPPVLIDVHNRLPVQLTLPGSSTTLRSGAWDLEADPLTL
;
A
#
# COMPACT_ATOMS: atom_id res chain seq x y z
N MET A 1 -79.37 -18.44 -30.74
CA MET A 1 -79.58 -18.20 -29.29
C MET A 1 -78.37 -17.39 -28.82
N PHE A 2 -78.56 -16.09 -28.54
CA PHE A 2 -77.59 -15.18 -27.88
C PHE A 2 -77.31 -15.64 -26.42
N PRO A 3 -76.38 -15.04 -25.62
CA PRO A 3 -75.48 -13.86 -25.82
C PRO A 3 -73.99 -14.13 -25.45
N GLN A 4 -72.98 -13.38 -25.92
CA GLN A 4 -72.48 -12.05 -25.50
C GLN A 4 -71.91 -11.97 -24.06
N PHE A 5 -70.60 -11.72 -23.93
CA PHE A 5 -70.04 -10.90 -22.84
C PHE A 5 -68.87 -10.04 -23.37
N CYS A 6 -69.06 -8.73 -23.33
CA CYS A 6 -68.04 -7.71 -23.47
C CYS A 6 -67.31 -7.53 -22.13
N GLY A 7 -65.99 -7.33 -22.17
CA GLY A 7 -65.21 -6.74 -21.07
C GLY A 7 -64.29 -5.66 -21.64
N PRO A 8 -64.24 -4.45 -21.06
CA PRO A 8 -63.39 -3.38 -21.57
C PRO A 8 -61.92 -3.62 -21.19
N VAL A 9 -61.02 -3.39 -22.16
CA VAL A 9 -59.59 -3.26 -21.92
C VAL A 9 -59.37 -1.90 -21.23
N LEU A 10 -59.16 -1.91 -19.91
CA LEU A 10 -58.67 -0.73 -19.20
C LEU A 10 -57.18 -0.55 -19.52
N SER A 11 -56.87 0.42 -20.38
CA SER A 11 -55.51 0.96 -20.50
C SER A 11 -55.20 1.78 -19.24
N PHE A 12 -54.49 1.19 -18.27
CA PHE A 12 -53.83 1.96 -17.22
C PHE A 12 -52.61 2.67 -17.80
N LEU A 13 -52.74 3.93 -18.20
CA LEU A 13 -51.61 4.85 -18.21
C LEU A 13 -51.23 5.12 -16.75
N GLY A 14 -50.38 4.26 -16.18
CA GLY A 14 -49.67 4.58 -14.95
C GLY A 14 -48.67 5.69 -15.25
N ALA A 15 -49.01 6.92 -14.89
CA ALA A 15 -48.02 7.99 -14.79
C ALA A 15 -47.01 7.58 -13.71
N PHE A 16 -45.86 7.04 -14.14
CA PHE A 16 -44.67 6.97 -13.30
C PHE A 16 -44.25 8.42 -13.01
N LEU A 17 -44.78 8.99 -11.94
CA LEU A 17 -44.18 10.12 -11.26
C LEU A 17 -42.84 9.62 -10.71
N LEU A 18 -41.80 9.70 -11.54
CA LEU A 18 -40.42 9.75 -11.09
C LEU A 18 -40.33 10.96 -10.17
N SER A 19 -40.52 10.72 -8.87
CA SER A 19 -40.09 11.66 -7.84
C SER A 19 -38.57 11.72 -7.93
N VAL A 20 -38.06 12.70 -8.67
CA VAL A 20 -36.67 13.11 -8.56
C VAL A 20 -36.55 13.71 -7.15
N SER A 21 -36.19 12.89 -6.17
CA SER A 21 -35.76 13.41 -4.87
C SER A 21 -34.60 14.34 -5.15
N ALA A 22 -34.75 15.63 -4.83
CA ALA A 22 -33.63 16.57 -4.87
C ALA A 22 -32.47 15.97 -4.05
N ALA A 23 -31.27 15.93 -4.62
CA ALA A 23 -30.08 15.53 -3.89
C ALA A 23 -29.97 16.41 -2.64
N ALA A 24 -29.68 15.81 -1.49
CA ALA A 24 -29.36 16.59 -0.29
C ALA A 24 -28.12 17.45 -0.59
N ALA A 25 -28.18 18.73 -0.23
CA ALA A 25 -27.09 19.67 -0.45
C ALA A 25 -26.22 19.76 0.81
N ALA A 26 -24.91 19.69 0.62
CA ALA A 26 -23.92 19.93 1.67
C ALA A 26 -22.93 21.00 1.21
N ASP A 27 -22.46 21.82 2.14
CA ASP A 27 -21.44 22.83 1.89
C ASP A 27 -20.16 22.43 2.62
N VAL A 28 -19.05 22.45 1.88
CA VAL A 28 -17.70 22.23 2.41
C VAL A 28 -16.92 23.53 2.27
N THR A 29 -16.41 24.05 3.37
CA THR A 29 -15.57 25.27 3.38
C THR A 29 -14.12 24.89 3.59
N VAL A 30 -13.26 25.24 2.63
CA VAL A 30 -11.79 25.11 2.75
C VAL A 30 -11.22 26.39 3.33
N ASN A 31 -10.45 26.29 4.41
CA ASN A 31 -9.75 27.42 5.00
C ASN A 31 -8.24 27.12 5.07
N ALA A 32 -7.53 27.56 4.03
CA ALA A 32 -6.08 27.39 3.91
C ALA A 32 -5.26 28.12 4.99
N SER A 33 -5.84 29.06 5.74
CA SER A 33 -5.15 29.74 6.84
C SER A 33 -5.06 28.90 8.13
N VAL A 34 -5.88 27.86 8.25
CA VAL A 34 -5.84 26.92 9.38
C VAL A 34 -5.12 25.66 8.91
N THR A 35 -3.86 25.55 9.30
CA THR A 35 -2.99 24.42 8.94
C THR A 35 -2.92 23.39 10.06
N HIS A 36 -2.72 22.13 9.68
CA HIS A 36 -2.47 21.01 10.57
C HIS A 36 -1.07 20.44 10.30
N GLN A 37 -0.95 19.13 10.10
CA GLN A 37 0.31 18.47 9.79
C GLN A 37 0.70 18.58 8.30
N THR A 38 2.00 18.50 8.03
CA THR A 38 2.55 18.25 6.68
C THR A 38 2.55 16.75 6.41
N MET A 39 2.15 16.36 5.21
CA MET A 39 2.26 14.98 4.73
C MET A 39 3.71 14.70 4.34
N LEU A 40 4.30 13.67 4.94
CA LEU A 40 5.69 13.28 4.73
C LEU A 40 5.81 12.04 3.84
N GLY A 41 4.77 11.21 3.76
CA GLY A 41 4.74 10.12 2.79
C GLY A 41 3.64 9.08 3.01
N TRP A 42 3.49 8.23 1.99
CA TRP A 42 2.56 7.10 1.98
C TRP A 42 3.35 5.82 1.92
N GLY A 43 3.12 4.92 2.87
CA GLY A 43 3.94 3.73 3.02
C GLY A 43 3.23 2.44 2.69
N ALA A 44 4.03 1.39 2.52
CA ALA A 44 3.55 0.02 2.64
C ALA A 44 4.64 -0.88 3.22
N VAL A 45 4.23 -2.03 3.77
CA VAL A 45 5.18 -3.09 4.09
C VAL A 45 5.87 -3.61 2.83
N THR A 46 7.17 -3.82 2.93
CA THR A 46 7.96 -4.42 1.83
C THR A 46 7.44 -5.80 1.44
N PRO A 47 7.29 -6.10 0.14
CA PRO A 47 6.80 -7.39 -0.33
C PRO A 47 7.56 -8.61 0.22
N TRP A 48 6.85 -9.72 0.42
CA TRP A 48 7.39 -10.95 1.01
C TRP A 48 7.85 -11.98 -0.02
N LEU A 49 7.16 -12.06 -1.16
CA LEU A 49 7.36 -13.12 -2.15
C LEU A 49 8.63 -12.85 -2.95
N MET A 50 9.59 -13.78 -2.94
CA MET A 50 10.86 -13.62 -3.66
C MET A 50 10.87 -14.31 -5.03
N ASP A 51 9.86 -15.11 -5.34
CA ASP A 51 9.66 -15.88 -6.57
C ASP A 51 8.95 -15.10 -7.69
N VAL A 52 8.82 -13.77 -7.56
CA VAL A 52 8.16 -12.91 -8.55
C VAL A 52 9.16 -12.50 -9.65
N PRO A 53 8.88 -12.69 -10.95
CA PRO A 53 9.76 -12.25 -12.03
C PRO A 53 10.01 -10.74 -12.03
N ASP A 54 11.21 -10.31 -12.40
CA ASP A 54 11.63 -8.89 -12.33
C ASP A 54 10.74 -7.97 -13.18
N LEU A 55 10.23 -8.46 -14.32
CA LEU A 55 9.26 -7.72 -15.12
C LEU A 55 8.00 -7.37 -14.31
N LEU A 56 7.45 -8.36 -13.59
CA LEU A 56 6.25 -8.18 -12.79
C LEU A 56 6.54 -7.31 -11.55
N VAL A 57 7.73 -7.45 -10.95
CA VAL A 57 8.19 -6.54 -9.89
C VAL A 57 8.22 -5.10 -10.36
N GLY A 58 8.77 -4.83 -11.55
CA GLY A 58 8.80 -3.49 -12.13
C GLY A 58 7.41 -2.90 -12.33
N GLN A 59 6.45 -3.68 -12.85
CA GLN A 59 5.06 -3.21 -13.01
C GLN A 59 4.34 -2.98 -11.68
N ILE A 60 4.57 -3.84 -10.68
CA ILE A 60 4.02 -3.67 -9.34
C ILE A 60 4.56 -2.39 -8.69
N ILE A 61 5.86 -2.13 -8.81
CA ILE A 61 6.48 -0.91 -8.27
C ILE A 61 5.99 0.33 -9.01
N ASP A 62 5.93 0.31 -10.33
CA ASP A 62 5.37 1.40 -11.14
C ASP A 62 3.93 1.72 -10.73
N THR A 63 3.10 0.69 -10.54
CA THR A 63 1.72 0.87 -10.07
C THR A 63 1.67 1.41 -8.64
N ALA A 64 2.50 0.87 -7.74
CA ALA A 64 2.53 1.29 -6.35
C ALA A 64 3.05 2.73 -6.16
N VAL A 65 4.03 3.15 -6.95
CA VAL A 65 4.69 4.46 -6.82
C VAL A 65 4.03 5.51 -7.71
N ASN A 66 3.88 5.23 -9.00
CA ASN A 66 3.48 6.22 -9.99
C ASN A 66 1.95 6.34 -10.13
N ASP A 67 1.20 5.25 -9.92
CA ASP A 67 -0.26 5.32 -9.92
C ASP A 67 -0.85 5.49 -8.52
N LEU A 68 -0.50 4.66 -7.54
CA LEU A 68 -1.04 4.80 -6.18
C LEU A 68 -0.43 5.97 -5.42
N GLY A 69 0.88 6.20 -5.58
CA GLY A 69 1.56 7.31 -4.93
C GLY A 69 2.38 6.94 -3.69
N LEU A 70 2.79 5.68 -3.50
CA LEU A 70 3.63 5.31 -2.36
C LEU A 70 5.03 5.93 -2.47
N THR A 71 5.55 6.39 -1.33
CA THR A 71 6.88 7.01 -1.20
C THR A 71 7.70 6.43 -0.05
N ARG A 72 7.10 5.53 0.73
CA ARG A 72 7.71 4.95 1.91
C ARG A 72 7.64 3.42 1.95
N LEU A 73 8.67 2.79 2.49
CA LEU A 73 8.67 1.36 2.77
C LEU A 73 8.89 1.08 4.26
N ARG A 74 8.06 0.19 4.80
CA ARG A 74 8.30 -0.48 6.08
C ARG A 74 9.04 -1.79 5.83
N TYR A 75 10.28 -1.86 6.31
CA TYR A 75 11.10 -3.05 6.14
C TYR A 75 11.15 -3.84 7.45
N GLU A 76 10.48 -4.99 7.47
CA GLU A 76 10.67 -5.95 8.56
C GLU A 76 12.05 -6.60 8.40
N GLY A 77 12.95 -6.29 9.34
CA GLY A 77 14.30 -6.82 9.36
C GLY A 77 14.30 -8.35 9.50
N PRO A 78 15.33 -9.06 9.01
CA PRO A 78 15.40 -10.50 9.19
C PRO A 78 15.40 -10.85 10.69
N SER A 79 14.30 -11.46 11.13
CA SER A 79 14.05 -11.76 12.54
C SER A 79 13.59 -13.22 12.68
N GLY A 80 13.93 -13.86 13.80
CA GLY A 80 13.43 -15.21 14.12
C GLY A 80 14.30 -16.35 13.64
N ASN A 81 15.44 -16.51 14.28
CA ASN A 81 16.35 -17.64 14.10
C ASN A 81 15.64 -19.00 14.28
N ARG A 82 15.88 -19.93 13.36
CA ARG A 82 15.40 -21.33 13.39
C ARG A 82 16.57 -22.30 13.30
N ALA A 83 16.44 -23.50 13.87
CA ALA A 83 17.55 -24.47 13.93
C ALA A 83 18.25 -24.74 12.58
N GLU A 84 17.51 -24.62 11.48
CA GLU A 84 17.96 -24.78 10.10
C GLU A 84 18.12 -23.47 9.30
N ASP A 85 17.75 -22.31 9.86
CA ASP A 85 17.77 -21.01 9.17
C ASP A 85 18.21 -19.89 10.13
N ARG A 86 19.44 -19.42 9.95
CA ARG A 86 19.99 -18.24 10.65
C ARG A 86 19.58 -17.01 9.87
N ARG A 87 18.70 -16.17 10.40
CA ARG A 87 18.12 -15.08 9.60
C ARG A 87 18.93 -13.79 9.58
N TRP A 88 19.58 -13.47 10.69
CA TRP A 88 20.52 -12.36 10.78
C TRP A 88 21.70 -12.77 11.66
N GLU A 89 21.57 -12.59 12.97
CA GLU A 89 22.58 -12.94 13.97
C GLU A 89 22.03 -14.03 14.89
N TRP A 90 22.67 -15.20 14.94
CA TRP A 90 22.18 -16.36 15.69
C TRP A 90 22.40 -16.25 17.21
N GLY A 91 23.58 -15.80 17.59
CA GLY A 91 24.01 -15.52 18.95
C GLY A 91 25.00 -14.36 18.90
N ASN A 92 25.31 -13.78 20.07
CA ASN A 92 26.30 -12.72 20.19
C ASN A 92 27.55 -13.09 19.41
N ASP A 93 27.96 -12.22 18.50
CA ASP A 93 28.98 -12.47 17.50
C ASP A 93 30.40 -12.46 18.09
N ASP A 94 30.69 -11.60 19.07
CA ASP A 94 31.95 -11.62 19.82
C ASP A 94 31.99 -10.98 21.24
N ASP A 95 30.84 -10.64 21.84
CA ASP A 95 30.74 -9.94 23.14
C ASP A 95 31.33 -8.51 23.16
N ASP A 96 31.68 -7.92 22.01
CA ASP A 96 32.03 -6.50 21.88
C ASP A 96 30.95 -5.71 21.11
N PRO A 97 30.04 -4.98 21.80
CA PRO A 97 28.91 -4.29 21.18
C PRO A 97 29.29 -3.12 20.25
N LEU A 98 30.59 -2.90 20.03
CA LEU A 98 31.14 -1.87 19.16
C LEU A 98 31.76 -2.45 17.88
N HIS A 99 31.78 -3.77 17.69
CA HIS A 99 32.47 -4.44 16.59
C HIS A 99 31.62 -5.52 15.89
N VAL A 100 31.17 -5.22 14.66
CA VAL A 100 30.37 -6.18 13.88
C VAL A 100 31.27 -7.25 13.26
N ASN A 101 31.19 -8.47 13.78
CA ASN A 101 31.80 -9.64 13.16
C ASN A 101 30.89 -10.21 12.05
N TRP A 102 30.97 -9.63 10.85
CA TRP A 102 30.15 -10.00 9.69
C TRP A 102 30.15 -11.49 9.32
N SER A 103 31.16 -12.26 9.72
CA SER A 103 31.18 -13.71 9.48
C SER A 103 30.12 -14.47 10.30
N ALA A 104 29.60 -13.87 11.37
CA ALA A 104 28.53 -14.40 12.20
C ALA A 104 27.12 -14.07 11.67
N TYR A 105 27.01 -13.14 10.70
CA TYR A 105 25.75 -12.65 10.16
C TYR A 105 25.35 -13.34 8.85
N ASN A 106 24.06 -13.65 8.67
CA ASN A 106 23.50 -14.05 7.39
C ASN A 106 22.89 -12.85 6.66
N THR A 107 23.59 -12.32 5.66
CA THR A 107 23.13 -11.13 4.92
C THR A 107 22.28 -11.47 3.69
N ALA A 108 22.27 -12.72 3.23
CA ALA A 108 21.80 -13.08 1.91
C ALA A 108 20.31 -12.74 1.68
N SER A 109 19.47 -12.97 2.70
CA SER A 109 18.03 -12.69 2.62
C SER A 109 17.73 -11.19 2.54
N LEU A 110 18.43 -10.39 3.36
CA LEU A 110 18.31 -8.93 3.33
C LEU A 110 18.76 -8.38 1.98
N ASP A 111 19.95 -8.79 1.52
CA ASP A 111 20.54 -8.31 0.28
C ASP A 111 19.64 -8.60 -0.92
N ALA A 112 19.13 -9.83 -1.03
CA ALA A 112 18.24 -10.22 -2.11
C ALA A 112 16.93 -9.42 -2.10
N LYS A 113 16.31 -9.22 -0.92
CA LYS A 113 15.05 -8.47 -0.81
C LYS A 113 15.24 -6.98 -1.11
N VAL A 114 16.36 -6.39 -0.68
CA VAL A 114 16.69 -4.98 -0.93
C VAL A 114 16.91 -4.74 -2.42
N GLN A 115 17.70 -5.57 -3.09
CA GLN A 115 17.94 -5.46 -4.53
C GLN A 115 16.66 -5.65 -5.35
N LYS A 116 15.82 -6.60 -4.95
CA LYS A 116 14.59 -6.92 -5.67
C LYS A 116 13.52 -5.84 -5.53
N TYR A 117 13.33 -5.29 -4.33
CA TYR A 117 12.19 -4.42 -4.04
C TYR A 117 12.57 -3.00 -3.64
N VAL A 118 13.56 -2.82 -2.77
CA VAL A 118 13.83 -1.52 -2.15
C VAL A 118 14.53 -0.58 -3.12
N VAL A 119 15.60 -1.06 -3.78
CA VAL A 119 16.36 -0.26 -4.76
C VAL A 119 15.49 0.23 -5.92
N PRO A 120 14.75 -0.63 -6.65
CA PRO A 120 13.90 -0.15 -7.74
C PRO A 120 12.75 0.74 -7.26
N PHE A 121 12.23 0.51 -6.04
CA PHE A 121 11.21 1.38 -5.46
C PHE A 121 11.76 2.78 -5.14
N GLN A 122 12.93 2.87 -4.51
CA GLN A 122 13.60 4.15 -4.26
C GLN A 122 13.83 4.91 -5.58
N GLN A 123 14.31 4.22 -6.62
CA GLN A 123 14.56 4.81 -7.93
C GLN A 123 13.27 5.37 -8.55
N ALA A 124 12.16 4.61 -8.48
CA ALA A 124 10.87 5.06 -8.98
C ALA A 124 10.36 6.31 -8.23
N VAL A 125 10.48 6.34 -6.90
CA VAL A 125 10.06 7.49 -6.08
C VAL A 125 10.89 8.72 -6.42
N GLN A 126 12.22 8.57 -6.50
CA GLN A 126 13.13 9.67 -6.81
C GLN A 126 12.96 10.18 -8.25
N ALA A 127 12.57 9.32 -9.19
CA ALA A 127 12.27 9.72 -10.57
C ALA A 127 11.08 10.70 -10.65
N ASN A 128 10.15 10.63 -9.69
CA ASN A 128 9.05 11.59 -9.57
C ASN A 128 9.45 12.90 -8.87
N GLY A 129 10.69 13.00 -8.37
CA GLY A 129 11.14 14.12 -7.53
C GLY A 129 10.64 14.05 -6.09
N ASP A 130 10.00 12.95 -5.69
CA ASP A 130 9.50 12.75 -4.33
C ASP A 130 10.61 12.24 -3.39
N PRO A 131 10.54 12.57 -2.09
CA PRO A 131 11.45 12.00 -1.09
C PRO A 131 11.09 10.53 -0.83
N PHE A 132 12.06 9.64 -1.03
CA PHE A 132 11.95 8.25 -0.61
C PHE A 132 12.22 8.14 0.89
N SER A 133 11.34 7.42 1.61
CA SER A 133 11.53 7.10 3.03
C SER A 133 11.54 5.60 3.29
N ILE A 134 12.35 5.14 4.23
CA ILE A 134 12.34 3.75 4.70
C ILE A 134 12.69 3.68 6.18
N TYR A 135 12.10 2.71 6.87
CA TYR A 135 12.49 2.37 8.23
C TYR A 135 12.57 0.86 8.44
N LEU A 136 13.40 0.47 9.40
CA LEU A 136 13.50 -0.91 9.85
C LEU A 136 12.60 -1.13 11.08
N SER A 137 11.80 -2.20 11.05
CA SER A 137 10.94 -2.62 12.16
C SER A 137 11.08 -4.14 12.39
N PRO A 138 12.06 -4.59 13.20
CA PRO A 138 12.22 -6.00 13.52
C PRO A 138 11.07 -6.52 14.39
N SER A 139 10.71 -7.78 14.22
CA SER A 139 9.57 -8.43 14.89
C SER A 139 10.04 -9.62 15.73
N PHE A 140 9.50 -9.78 16.94
CA PHE A 140 9.94 -10.81 17.90
C PHE A 140 8.77 -11.53 18.59
N PHE A 141 7.87 -12.13 17.82
CA PHE A 141 6.66 -12.76 18.33
C PHE A 141 6.93 -14.16 18.89
N ASN A 142 6.61 -14.41 20.16
CA ASN A 142 6.88 -15.67 20.81
C ASN A 142 6.12 -16.84 20.15
N GLY A 143 6.86 -17.85 19.68
CA GLY A 143 6.27 -18.97 18.94
C GLY A 143 5.70 -18.63 17.55
N GLY A 144 5.82 -17.38 17.11
CA GLY A 144 5.40 -16.90 15.79
C GLY A 144 6.44 -17.11 14.70
N SER A 145 6.10 -16.70 13.48
CA SER A 145 6.99 -16.81 12.31
C SER A 145 8.27 -15.97 12.42
N SER A 146 8.24 -14.90 13.22
CA SER A 146 9.35 -14.01 13.54
C SER A 146 10.15 -14.41 14.79
N GLY A 147 9.72 -15.45 15.53
CA GLY A 147 10.46 -16.03 16.66
C GLY A 147 10.64 -15.13 17.88
N SER A 148 11.08 -15.71 18.99
CA SER A 148 11.34 -14.98 20.24
C SER A 148 12.72 -14.30 20.20
N PRO A 149 12.91 -13.17 20.92
CA PRO A 149 14.22 -12.53 20.98
C PRO A 149 15.18 -13.37 21.83
N SER A 150 16.47 -13.33 21.50
CA SER A 150 17.52 -13.99 22.29
C SER A 150 17.67 -13.36 23.67
N THR A 151 18.09 -14.16 24.67
CA THR A 151 18.25 -13.66 26.05
C THR A 151 19.28 -12.56 26.18
N TRP A 152 20.36 -12.60 25.37
CA TRP A 152 21.38 -11.57 25.33
C TRP A 152 20.83 -10.24 24.81
N MET A 153 19.97 -10.24 23.77
CA MET A 153 19.35 -9.01 23.22
C MET A 153 18.62 -8.23 24.31
N LEU A 154 17.93 -8.92 25.21
CA LEU A 154 17.16 -8.27 26.29
C LEU A 154 18.01 -7.80 27.46
N ARG A 155 19.17 -8.42 27.67
CA ARG A 155 20.03 -8.19 28.85
C ARG A 155 21.22 -7.28 28.55
N SER A 156 21.61 -7.17 27.29
CA SER A 156 22.77 -6.40 26.83
C SER A 156 22.32 -5.38 25.77
N PRO A 157 21.90 -4.16 26.18
CA PRO A 157 21.46 -3.12 25.26
C PRO A 157 22.53 -2.69 24.24
N GLY A 158 23.82 -2.80 24.58
CA GLY A 158 24.91 -2.56 23.65
C GLY A 158 24.89 -3.55 22.49
N GLU A 159 24.78 -4.84 22.79
CA GLU A 159 24.68 -5.91 21.78
C GLU A 159 23.44 -5.75 20.92
N TYR A 160 22.32 -5.36 21.53
CA TYR A 160 21.13 -5.03 20.76
C TYR A 160 21.38 -3.83 19.82
N ALA A 161 22.17 -2.83 20.25
CA ALA A 161 22.51 -1.69 19.41
C ALA A 161 23.41 -2.11 18.23
N GLU A 162 24.34 -3.04 18.44
CA GLU A 162 25.08 -3.68 17.36
C GLU A 162 24.17 -4.40 16.38
N TYR A 163 23.30 -5.29 16.86
CA TYR A 163 22.29 -5.97 16.05
C TYR A 163 21.47 -4.98 15.21
N ALA A 164 20.97 -3.92 15.83
CA ALA A 164 20.18 -2.89 15.18
C ALA A 164 20.98 -2.14 14.11
N THR A 165 22.19 -1.69 14.47
CA THR A 165 23.02 -0.88 13.58
C THR A 165 23.68 -1.69 12.47
N SER A 166 23.92 -2.99 12.64
CA SER A 166 24.44 -3.86 11.58
C SER A 166 23.52 -3.88 10.35
N MET A 167 22.19 -3.95 10.53
CA MET A 167 21.24 -3.89 9.41
C MET A 167 21.30 -2.52 8.70
N LEU A 168 21.36 -1.44 9.48
CA LEU A 168 21.44 -0.07 8.95
C LEU A 168 22.74 0.17 8.18
N LEU A 169 23.87 -0.33 8.72
CA LEU A 169 25.18 -0.30 8.07
C LEU A 169 25.16 -1.11 6.77
N ARG A 170 24.55 -2.31 6.78
CA ARG A 170 24.43 -3.12 5.55
C ARG A 170 23.64 -2.40 4.47
N LEU A 171 22.50 -1.80 4.83
CA LEU A 171 21.69 -1.00 3.89
C LEU A 171 22.51 0.17 3.29
N ARG A 172 23.21 0.93 4.13
CA ARG A 172 23.98 2.10 3.68
C ARG A 172 25.18 1.69 2.84
N ASP A 173 26.01 0.80 3.36
CA ASP A 173 27.35 0.54 2.84
C ASP A 173 27.34 -0.38 1.60
N VAL A 174 26.31 -1.22 1.46
CA VAL A 174 26.20 -2.17 0.33
C VAL A 174 25.13 -1.78 -0.67
N HIS A 175 24.02 -1.19 -0.23
CA HIS A 175 22.88 -0.88 -1.10
C HIS A 175 22.65 0.61 -1.30
N ASN A 176 23.46 1.48 -0.69
CA ASN A 176 23.29 2.94 -0.73
C ASN A 176 21.89 3.39 -0.24
N ILE A 177 21.32 2.65 0.71
CA ILE A 177 20.03 2.96 1.35
C ILE A 177 20.31 3.46 2.76
N THR A 178 19.91 4.70 3.05
CA THR A 178 19.92 5.22 4.43
C THR A 178 18.49 5.18 4.94
N ALA A 179 18.24 4.45 6.03
CA ALA A 179 16.93 4.44 6.67
C ALA A 179 16.73 5.69 7.51
N ASP A 180 15.56 6.32 7.38
CA ASP A 180 15.20 7.51 8.16
C ASP A 180 14.93 7.17 9.62
N TYR A 181 14.31 6.00 9.84
CA TYR A 181 13.94 5.55 11.18
C TYR A 181 14.33 4.09 11.47
N TYR A 182 14.47 3.81 12.76
CA TYR A 182 14.56 2.47 13.31
C TYR A 182 13.54 2.31 14.43
N CYS A 183 12.75 1.24 14.40
CA CYS A 183 11.89 0.85 15.51
C CYS A 183 12.57 -0.24 16.34
N ILE A 184 12.49 -0.14 17.66
CA ILE A 184 13.10 -1.14 18.56
C ILE A 184 12.42 -2.52 18.41
N CYS A 185 11.10 -2.52 18.33
CA CYS A 185 10.35 -3.75 18.22
C CYS A 185 8.99 -3.43 17.63
N ASN A 186 8.68 -4.07 16.51
CA ASN A 186 7.33 -4.14 16.02
C ASN A 186 6.40 -4.67 17.13
N GLU A 187 5.28 -3.99 17.37
CA GLU A 187 4.25 -4.42 18.31
C GLU A 187 4.79 -4.68 19.73
N ALA A 188 5.65 -3.78 20.24
CA ALA A 188 6.24 -3.91 21.58
C ALA A 188 5.19 -4.24 22.66
N GLY A 189 5.41 -5.36 23.38
CA GLY A 189 4.51 -5.88 24.41
C GLY A 189 3.37 -6.78 23.93
N ASN A 190 3.28 -7.07 22.62
CA ASN A 190 2.33 -8.04 22.06
C ASN A 190 2.97 -9.43 21.94
N ASP A 191 2.73 -10.29 22.94
CA ASP A 191 3.34 -11.63 23.05
C ASP A 191 4.86 -11.63 22.85
N ASN A 192 5.49 -10.58 23.36
CA ASN A 192 6.94 -10.38 23.35
C ASN A 192 7.36 -9.61 24.61
N PRO A 193 8.64 -9.71 25.02
CA PRO A 193 9.10 -9.16 26.30
C PRO A 193 9.41 -7.66 26.26
N PHE A 194 9.20 -6.94 25.15
CA PHE A 194 9.61 -5.54 25.00
C PHE A 194 8.65 -4.56 25.72
N SER A 195 8.73 -4.52 27.05
CA SER A 195 8.04 -3.49 27.86
C SER A 195 8.58 -2.08 27.61
N ALA A 196 7.84 -1.04 27.99
CA ALA A 196 8.29 0.36 27.88
C ALA A 196 9.68 0.59 28.53
N ALA A 197 9.95 -0.04 29.68
CA ALA A 197 11.25 0.07 30.35
C ALA A 197 12.39 -0.58 29.55
N ILE A 198 12.12 -1.70 28.85
CA ILE A 198 13.09 -2.36 27.98
C ILE A 198 13.31 -1.52 26.72
N VAL A 199 12.24 -1.06 26.07
CA VAL A 199 12.32 -0.20 24.88
C VAL A 199 13.11 1.07 25.18
N GLY A 200 12.80 1.77 26.28
CA GLY A 200 13.55 2.98 26.68
C GLY A 200 15.03 2.70 26.95
N ARG A 201 15.37 1.52 27.49
CA ARG A 201 16.77 1.11 27.67
C ARG A 201 17.48 0.89 26.32
N MET A 202 16.81 0.27 25.35
CA MET A 202 17.37 0.05 24.01
C MET A 202 17.55 1.36 23.25
N ILE A 203 16.61 2.30 23.33
CA ILE A 203 16.75 3.62 22.71
C ILE A 203 18.02 4.33 23.21
N LYS A 204 18.27 4.28 24.52
CA LYS A 204 19.46 4.89 25.15
C LYS A 204 20.80 4.22 24.77
N ALA A 205 20.77 3.03 24.18
CA ALA A 205 21.94 2.36 23.64
C ALA A 205 22.08 2.59 22.12
N VAL A 206 20.98 2.43 21.38
CA VAL A 206 20.93 2.60 19.92
C VAL A 206 21.20 4.04 19.52
N GLY A 207 20.52 5.01 20.14
CA GLY A 207 20.60 6.43 19.76
C GLY A 207 22.02 6.99 19.69
N PRO A 208 22.84 6.89 20.74
CA PRO A 208 24.24 7.32 20.71
C PRO A 208 25.08 6.54 19.69
N ARG A 209 24.79 5.25 19.49
CA ARG A 209 25.50 4.41 18.52
C ARG A 209 25.23 4.86 17.08
N LEU A 210 23.99 5.24 16.75
CA LEU A 210 23.64 5.82 15.45
C LEU A 210 24.48 7.08 15.16
N GLN A 211 24.58 7.99 16.13
CA GLN A 211 25.40 9.20 16.02
C GLN A 211 26.89 8.89 15.84
N GLN A 212 27.42 7.95 16.63
CA GLN A 212 28.82 7.51 16.54
C GLN A 212 29.17 6.95 15.14
N LEU A 213 28.22 6.24 14.53
CA LEU A 213 28.37 5.64 13.19
C LEU A 213 28.06 6.61 12.04
N GLY A 214 27.69 7.87 12.35
CA GLY A 214 27.35 8.89 11.36
C GLY A 214 26.04 8.59 10.61
N LEU A 215 25.12 7.83 11.21
CA LEU A 215 23.81 7.56 10.63
C LEU A 215 22.84 8.70 10.98
N SER A 216 22.13 9.23 9.98
CA SER A 216 21.06 10.22 10.19
C SER A 216 19.76 9.62 10.72
N THR A 217 19.72 8.30 10.88
CA THR A 217 18.57 7.55 11.39
C THR A 217 18.17 8.02 12.79
N THR A 218 16.87 8.16 13.02
CA THR A 218 16.29 8.43 14.35
C THR A 218 15.36 7.30 14.78
N ILE A 219 14.86 7.33 16.01
CA ILE A 219 13.94 6.29 16.49
C ILE A 219 12.50 6.62 16.10
N GLN A 220 11.83 5.64 15.51
CA GLN A 220 10.37 5.58 15.43
C GLN A 220 9.84 4.82 16.66
N PHE A 221 8.93 5.43 17.42
CA PHE A 221 8.51 4.93 18.72
C PHE A 221 7.01 5.12 18.97
N PRO A 222 6.31 4.19 19.65
CA PRO A 222 6.72 2.85 20.05
C PRO A 222 6.26 1.74 19.08
N GLU A 223 5.47 2.05 18.06
CA GLU A 223 4.90 1.07 17.11
C GLU A 223 4.14 -0.09 17.79
N CYS A 224 3.37 0.21 18.85
CA CYS A 224 2.56 -0.81 19.53
C CYS A 224 1.28 -1.14 18.75
N VAL A 225 0.68 -2.30 19.07
CA VAL A 225 -0.56 -2.86 18.46
C VAL A 225 -1.77 -1.92 18.36
N SER A 226 -1.80 -0.83 19.15
CA SER A 226 -2.90 0.13 19.12
C SER A 226 -2.42 1.53 19.51
N ALA A 227 -3.17 2.57 19.17
CA ALA A 227 -2.89 3.92 19.67
C ALA A 227 -2.98 4.00 21.20
N ASN A 228 -3.90 3.28 21.84
CA ASN A 228 -3.98 3.29 23.31
C ASN A 228 -2.76 2.63 23.98
N THR A 229 -2.26 1.53 23.42
CA THR A 229 -1.03 0.89 23.92
C THR A 229 0.17 1.78 23.65
N SER A 230 0.26 2.40 22.47
CA SER A 230 1.35 3.31 22.13
C SER A 230 1.40 4.51 23.08
N TRP A 231 0.22 5.05 23.43
CA TRP A 231 0.12 6.14 24.40
C TRP A 231 0.63 5.76 25.80
N SER A 232 0.35 4.55 26.29
CA SER A 232 0.84 4.13 27.60
C SER A 232 2.37 4.02 27.64
N TYR A 233 3.00 3.62 26.54
CA TYR A 233 4.46 3.60 26.39
C TYR A 233 5.03 5.03 26.36
N ILE A 234 4.39 5.94 25.61
CA ILE A 234 4.77 7.36 25.58
C ILE A 234 4.68 7.97 26.99
N GLN A 235 3.61 7.72 27.73
CA GLN A 235 3.44 8.23 29.10
C GLN A 235 4.50 7.67 30.06
N ALA A 236 4.81 6.38 29.97
CA ALA A 236 5.80 5.74 30.82
C ALA A 236 7.21 6.32 30.67
N LEU A 237 7.54 6.85 29.49
CA LEU A 237 8.85 7.43 29.18
C LEU A 237 8.83 8.96 29.00
N ALA A 238 7.69 9.62 29.23
CA ALA A 238 7.51 11.05 28.93
C ALA A 238 8.52 11.98 29.62
N GLY A 239 9.06 11.57 30.79
CA GLY A 239 10.05 12.32 31.57
C GLY A 239 11.50 11.90 31.37
N ASP A 240 11.80 10.93 30.50
CA ASP A 240 13.19 10.49 30.22
C ASP A 240 13.74 11.24 28.99
N GLU A 241 14.35 12.41 29.22
CA GLU A 241 14.89 13.27 28.14
C GLU A 241 15.89 12.52 27.24
N ARG A 242 16.66 11.58 27.79
CA ARG A 242 17.64 10.78 27.03
C ARG A 242 16.99 9.84 26.01
N VAL A 243 15.71 9.51 26.18
CA VAL A 243 14.94 8.80 25.16
C VAL A 243 14.54 9.76 24.05
N TRP A 244 13.98 10.92 24.44
CA TRP A 244 13.42 11.89 23.50
C TRP A 244 14.46 12.63 22.65
N GLU A 245 15.73 12.69 23.09
CA GLU A 245 16.87 13.14 22.26
C GLU A 245 17.07 12.32 20.98
N HIS A 246 16.52 11.09 20.94
CA HIS A 246 16.72 10.16 19.83
C HIS A 246 15.44 9.80 19.06
N VAL A 247 14.26 10.19 19.56
CA VAL A 247 12.98 9.91 18.89
C VAL A 247 12.70 10.97 17.83
N GLY A 248 12.45 10.53 16.59
CA GLY A 248 12.12 11.39 15.46
C GLY A 248 10.70 11.23 14.94
N LEU A 249 9.97 10.17 15.32
CA LEU A 249 8.62 9.89 14.85
C LEU A 249 7.83 9.10 15.89
N LEU A 250 6.57 9.47 16.11
CA LEU A 250 5.63 8.72 16.93
C LEU A 250 4.76 7.81 16.06
N SER A 251 4.60 6.52 16.40
CA SER A 251 3.78 5.61 15.58
C SER A 251 2.92 4.64 16.38
N TYR A 252 1.86 4.15 15.74
CA TYR A 252 0.93 3.16 16.30
C TYR A 252 0.28 2.28 15.23
N HIS A 253 -0.21 1.10 15.65
CA HIS A 253 -1.09 0.23 14.85
C HIS A 253 -2.55 0.41 15.26
N LEU A 254 -3.47 -0.36 14.64
CA LEU A 254 -4.92 -0.22 14.85
C LEU A 254 -5.63 -1.48 15.39
N TYR A 255 -4.92 -2.51 15.87
CA TYR A 255 -5.51 -3.77 16.32
C TYR A 255 -6.24 -3.72 17.68
N GLY A 256 -6.25 -2.56 18.35
CA GLY A 256 -6.94 -2.35 19.63
C GLY A 256 -7.70 -1.03 19.70
N SER A 257 -7.88 -0.50 20.91
CA SER A 257 -8.52 0.81 21.10
C SER A 257 -7.62 1.92 20.51
N ASN A 258 -8.23 2.86 19.79
CA ASN A 258 -7.54 3.97 19.14
C ASN A 258 -8.08 5.34 19.57
N THR A 259 -8.60 5.42 20.79
CA THR A 259 -9.14 6.65 21.38
C THR A 259 -8.05 7.66 21.74
N GLN A 260 -6.80 7.21 21.89
CA GLN A 260 -5.66 8.05 22.26
C GLN A 260 -4.91 8.68 21.08
N ARG A 261 -5.44 8.57 19.84
CA ARG A 261 -4.87 9.27 18.67
C ARG A 261 -4.66 10.78 18.92
N PRO A 262 -5.63 11.53 19.49
CA PRO A 262 -5.43 12.96 19.77
C PRO A 262 -4.32 13.21 20.80
N SER A 263 -4.20 12.36 21.82
CA SER A 263 -3.15 12.49 22.84
C SER A 263 -1.76 12.30 22.26
N ILE A 264 -1.58 11.33 21.35
CA ILE A 264 -0.31 11.11 20.64
C ILE A 264 0.00 12.29 19.73
N ARG A 265 -0.99 12.77 18.96
CA ARG A 265 -0.88 13.95 18.10
C ARG A 265 -0.41 15.17 18.89
N ASP A 266 -1.11 15.51 19.96
CA ASP A 266 -0.85 16.73 20.73
C ASP A 266 0.50 16.65 21.45
N PHE A 267 0.89 15.46 21.93
CA PHE A 267 2.20 15.23 22.51
C PHE A 267 3.33 15.37 21.46
N GLY A 268 3.14 14.84 20.26
CA GLY A 268 4.07 14.97 19.14
C GLY A 268 4.22 16.41 18.69
N ALA A 269 3.11 17.11 18.47
CA ALA A 269 3.09 18.52 18.09
C ALA A 269 3.81 19.41 19.11
N ALA A 270 3.61 19.18 20.42
CA ALA A 270 4.30 19.92 21.48
C ALA A 270 5.83 19.71 21.49
N ARG A 271 6.33 18.68 20.77
CA ARG A 271 7.76 18.35 20.65
C ARG A 271 8.30 18.51 19.22
N GLY A 272 7.48 18.99 18.29
CA GLY A 272 7.86 19.06 16.87
C GLY A 272 8.06 17.69 16.22
N LEU A 273 7.42 16.64 16.73
CA LEU A 273 7.51 15.28 16.21
C LEU A 273 6.29 14.97 15.32
N PRO A 274 6.49 14.42 14.12
CA PRO A 274 5.41 13.86 13.32
C PRO A 274 4.81 12.62 14.00
N THR A 275 3.62 12.23 13.55
CA THR A 275 2.97 10.97 13.93
C THR A 275 2.70 10.08 12.71
N ALA A 276 2.53 8.78 12.93
CA ALA A 276 2.29 7.79 11.89
C ALA A 276 1.33 6.68 12.31
N GLN A 277 0.54 6.20 11.36
CA GLN A 277 -0.08 4.87 11.44
C GLN A 277 0.68 3.94 10.50
N THR A 278 1.09 2.76 10.98
CA THR A 278 2.09 1.94 10.27
C THR A 278 1.66 0.50 10.00
N GLU A 279 0.61 0.00 10.65
CA GLU A 279 0.10 -1.35 10.40
C GLU A 279 -1.37 -1.53 10.76
N TYR A 280 -2.12 -2.15 9.85
CA TYR A 280 -3.42 -2.78 10.12
C TYR A 280 -3.87 -3.58 8.88
N MET A 281 -4.39 -4.80 9.06
CA MET A 281 -4.88 -5.61 7.92
C MET A 281 -6.23 -5.11 7.35
N GLY A 282 -7.05 -4.46 8.19
CA GLY A 282 -8.44 -4.09 7.88
C GLY A 282 -8.63 -2.68 7.37
N LEU A 283 -7.60 -2.05 6.79
CA LEU A 283 -7.64 -0.63 6.43
C LEU A 283 -8.79 -0.30 5.47
N THR A 284 -9.43 0.83 5.73
CA THR A 284 -10.49 1.45 4.91
C THR A 284 -10.23 2.95 4.83
N ILE A 285 -10.88 3.64 3.90
CA ILE A 285 -10.72 5.09 3.78
C ILE A 285 -11.16 5.85 5.03
N ASP A 286 -12.06 5.28 5.83
CA ASP A 286 -12.48 5.85 7.12
C ASP A 286 -11.33 5.83 8.14
N HIS A 287 -10.51 4.77 8.15
CA HIS A 287 -9.32 4.73 9.00
C HIS A 287 -8.31 5.81 8.61
N LEU A 288 -8.04 5.96 7.30
CA LEU A 288 -7.18 7.02 6.79
C LEU A 288 -7.70 8.40 7.22
N TYR A 289 -8.99 8.65 7.02
CA TYR A 289 -9.63 9.90 7.45
C TYR A 289 -9.46 10.16 8.95
N ASP A 290 -9.77 9.17 9.79
CA ASP A 290 -9.69 9.28 11.24
C ASP A 290 -8.24 9.48 11.71
N ASP A 291 -7.26 8.80 11.11
CA ASP A 291 -5.84 8.97 11.45
C ASP A 291 -5.31 10.35 11.02
N LEU A 292 -5.72 10.87 9.87
CA LEU A 292 -5.34 12.22 9.43
C LEU A 292 -5.97 13.33 10.29
N THR A 293 -7.23 13.16 10.71
CA THR A 293 -7.98 14.21 11.43
C THR A 293 -7.82 14.13 12.95
N LEU A 294 -7.81 12.92 13.52
CA LEU A 294 -7.67 12.71 14.97
C LEU A 294 -6.22 12.44 15.37
N GLY A 295 -5.49 11.65 14.59
CA GLY A 295 -4.08 11.30 14.87
C GLY A 295 -3.07 12.31 14.34
N GLY A 296 -3.48 13.21 13.44
CA GLY A 296 -2.61 14.18 12.80
C GLY A 296 -1.42 13.55 12.10
N VAL A 297 -1.60 12.34 11.55
CA VAL A 297 -0.48 11.56 10.99
C VAL A 297 0.09 12.20 9.74
N SER A 298 1.42 12.21 9.68
CA SER A 298 2.24 12.67 8.56
C SER A 298 2.72 11.53 7.67
N PHE A 299 2.81 10.31 8.22
CA PHE A 299 2.99 9.07 7.47
C PHE A 299 1.79 8.15 7.70
N TRP A 300 1.36 7.45 6.65
CA TRP A 300 0.29 6.46 6.77
C TRP A 300 0.58 5.27 5.86
N GLU A 301 0.44 4.04 6.37
CA GLU A 301 0.99 2.87 5.71
C GLU A 301 -0.03 1.75 5.48
N LEU A 302 0.02 1.18 4.29
CA LEU A 302 -0.74 0.01 3.89
C LEU A 302 -0.05 -1.28 4.39
N TYR A 303 -0.80 -2.15 5.07
CA TYR A 303 -0.32 -3.45 5.48
C TYR A 303 -1.09 -4.59 4.83
N GLY A 304 -0.35 -5.52 4.20
CA GLY A 304 -0.87 -6.75 3.60
C GLY A 304 -1.75 -6.57 2.37
N GLN A 305 -2.91 -5.90 2.51
CA GLN A 305 -3.99 -5.91 1.53
C GLN A 305 -4.18 -4.57 0.77
N GLY A 306 -3.19 -3.68 0.81
CA GLY A 306 -3.21 -2.40 0.08
C GLY A 306 -2.17 -2.28 -1.04
N PHE A 307 -1.19 -3.19 -1.10
CA PHE A 307 -0.15 -3.20 -2.13
C PHE A 307 -0.59 -4.08 -3.32
N PRO A 308 -0.20 -3.76 -4.57
CA PRO A 308 -0.49 -4.64 -5.71
C PRO A 308 0.10 -6.04 -5.49
N ALA A 309 -0.74 -7.07 -5.58
CA ALA A 309 -0.36 -8.44 -5.22
C ALA A 309 -0.27 -9.34 -6.46
N PRO A 310 0.86 -10.04 -6.68
CA PRO A 310 1.01 -10.94 -7.81
C PRO A 310 0.00 -12.08 -7.74
N ASP A 311 -0.47 -12.54 -8.90
CA ASP A 311 -1.25 -13.76 -8.98
C ASP A 311 -0.38 -15.00 -8.66
N ASN A 312 -1.03 -16.16 -8.50
CA ASN A 312 -0.31 -17.40 -8.21
C ASN A 312 0.66 -17.79 -9.33
N ASN A 313 0.37 -17.40 -10.58
CA ASN A 313 1.16 -17.79 -11.75
C ASN A 313 2.35 -16.88 -12.01
N ARG A 314 2.45 -15.76 -11.28
CA ARG A 314 3.50 -14.75 -11.41
C ARG A 314 3.57 -14.11 -12.80
N THR A 315 2.45 -14.05 -13.50
CA THR A 315 2.33 -13.44 -14.84
C THR A 315 1.47 -12.17 -14.82
N SER A 316 0.67 -11.98 -13.78
CA SER A 316 -0.13 -10.78 -13.57
C SER A 316 -0.19 -10.41 -12.08
N PHE A 317 -0.84 -9.29 -11.77
CA PHE A 317 -1.11 -8.89 -10.40
C PHE A 317 -2.53 -8.32 -10.30
N SER A 318 -3.06 -8.29 -9.09
CA SER A 318 -4.37 -7.76 -8.78
C SER A 318 -4.26 -6.49 -7.93
N LEU A 319 -5.18 -5.57 -8.19
CA LEU A 319 -5.40 -4.41 -7.34
C LEU A 319 -6.50 -4.74 -6.32
N PRO A 320 -6.22 -4.66 -5.01
CA PRO A 320 -7.25 -4.91 -4.00
C PRO A 320 -8.37 -3.87 -4.09
N SER A 321 -9.60 -4.20 -3.71
CA SER A 321 -10.74 -3.27 -3.83
C SER A 321 -10.46 -1.90 -3.20
N ARG A 322 -9.86 -1.88 -2.00
CA ARG A 322 -9.50 -0.65 -1.28
C ARG A 322 -8.47 0.24 -2.00
N TYR A 323 -7.76 -0.28 -3.00
CA TYR A 323 -6.75 0.45 -3.77
C TYR A 323 -7.32 1.75 -4.33
N TRP A 324 -8.51 1.68 -4.94
CA TRP A 324 -9.09 2.82 -5.63
C TRP A 324 -9.56 3.92 -4.69
N ASP A 325 -10.06 3.56 -3.50
CA ASP A 325 -10.39 4.55 -2.47
C ASP A 325 -9.11 5.23 -1.93
N MET A 326 -8.04 4.45 -1.71
CA MET A 326 -6.76 5.00 -1.21
C MET A 326 -6.07 5.87 -2.26
N ARG A 327 -6.13 5.48 -3.54
CA ARG A 327 -5.61 6.23 -4.67
C ARG A 327 -6.16 7.65 -4.71
N GLN A 328 -7.43 7.86 -4.34
CA GLN A 328 -8.04 9.19 -4.28
C GLN A 328 -7.32 10.14 -3.30
N VAL A 329 -6.56 9.63 -2.33
CA VAL A 329 -5.74 10.49 -1.46
C VAL A 329 -4.28 10.43 -1.88
N MET A 330 -3.72 9.23 -1.94
CA MET A 330 -2.27 9.02 -2.08
C MET A 330 -1.71 9.49 -3.42
N HIS A 331 -2.49 9.41 -4.50
CA HIS A 331 -2.08 9.85 -5.83
C HIS A 331 -1.99 11.38 -5.90
N TYR A 332 -2.99 12.08 -5.36
CA TYR A 332 -3.14 13.54 -5.52
C TYR A 332 -2.51 14.37 -4.39
N VAL A 333 -2.18 13.75 -3.26
CA VAL A 333 -1.52 14.41 -2.12
C VAL A 333 -0.10 13.89 -2.01
N ARG A 334 0.89 14.65 -2.46
CA ARG A 334 2.31 14.25 -2.44
C ARG A 334 3.03 14.75 -1.16
N PRO A 335 4.19 14.16 -0.78
CA PRO A 335 5.00 14.69 0.31
C PRO A 335 5.24 16.20 0.17
N GLY A 336 5.18 16.92 1.29
CA GLY A 336 5.24 18.39 1.33
C GLY A 336 3.89 19.08 1.41
N ALA A 337 2.80 18.42 0.99
CA ALA A 337 1.46 18.96 1.12
C ALA A 337 1.08 19.18 2.59
N VAL A 338 0.56 20.36 2.91
CA VAL A 338 0.08 20.71 4.25
C VAL A 338 -1.41 20.45 4.34
N ARG A 339 -1.86 19.65 5.32
CA ARG A 339 -3.28 19.49 5.59
C ARG A 339 -3.86 20.79 6.12
N VAL A 340 -4.93 21.27 5.52
CA VAL A 340 -5.65 22.48 5.92
C VAL A 340 -7.07 22.15 6.36
N ASP A 341 -7.74 23.09 7.01
CA ASP A 341 -9.12 22.88 7.43
C ASP A 341 -10.06 22.78 6.22
N ALA A 342 -10.94 21.78 6.26
CA ALA A 342 -11.98 21.54 5.28
C ALA A 342 -13.20 21.00 6.03
N THR A 343 -14.17 21.86 6.28
CA THR A 343 -15.29 21.59 7.18
C THR A 343 -16.59 21.48 6.40
N SER A 344 -17.31 20.38 6.60
CA SER A 344 -18.65 20.15 6.07
C SER A 344 -19.72 20.62 7.07
N ASN A 345 -20.81 21.22 6.58
CA ASN A 345 -22.01 21.48 7.38
C ASN A 345 -22.94 20.24 7.52
N ASP A 346 -22.66 19.16 6.78
CA ASP A 346 -23.37 17.88 6.85
C ASP A 346 -22.42 16.80 7.40
N GLY A 347 -22.78 16.22 8.55
CA GLY A 347 -21.98 15.16 9.20
C GLY A 347 -21.90 13.85 8.41
N THR A 348 -22.67 13.71 7.33
CA THR A 348 -22.57 12.58 6.39
C THR A 348 -21.59 12.83 5.25
N VAL A 349 -21.07 14.04 5.09
CA VAL A 349 -19.96 14.35 4.18
C VAL A 349 -18.71 14.59 4.99
N ARG A 350 -17.72 13.69 4.86
CA ARG A 350 -16.38 13.90 5.39
C ARG A 350 -15.52 14.57 4.33
N SER A 351 -14.62 15.45 4.75
CA SER A 351 -13.76 16.19 3.83
C SER A 351 -12.34 16.39 4.37
N LEU A 352 -11.37 16.38 3.47
CA LEU A 352 -9.96 16.70 3.73
C LEU A 352 -9.51 17.76 2.74
N GLY A 353 -8.78 18.78 3.22
CA GLY A 353 -8.14 19.79 2.39
C GLY A 353 -6.62 19.72 2.52
N PHE A 354 -5.92 19.94 1.41
CA PHE A 354 -4.46 20.01 1.38
C PHE A 354 -4.02 21.16 0.50
N VAL A 355 -2.93 21.83 0.89
CA VAL A 355 -2.27 22.86 0.08
C VAL A 355 -0.82 22.46 -0.14
N ASN A 356 -0.38 22.49 -1.40
CA ASN A 356 1.02 22.33 -1.76
C ASN A 356 1.39 23.38 -2.81
N ASP A 357 2.42 24.19 -2.54
CA ASP A 357 2.85 25.32 -3.39
C ASP A 357 1.70 26.23 -3.87
N GLY A 358 0.76 26.52 -2.95
CA GLY A 358 -0.41 27.37 -3.22
C GLY A 358 -1.54 26.69 -4.00
N LYS A 359 -1.38 25.42 -4.37
CA LYS A 359 -2.40 24.61 -5.06
C LYS A 359 -3.22 23.81 -4.06
N THR A 360 -4.54 23.78 -4.24
CA THR A 360 -5.47 23.16 -3.29
C THR A 360 -6.03 21.85 -3.81
N THR A 361 -5.87 20.77 -3.04
CA THR A 361 -6.52 19.47 -3.26
C THR A 361 -7.58 19.25 -2.20
N VAL A 362 -8.78 18.80 -2.60
CA VAL A 362 -9.88 18.49 -1.68
C VAL A 362 -10.39 17.08 -1.92
N VAL A 363 -10.51 16.29 -0.85
CA VAL A 363 -11.07 14.94 -0.89
C VAL A 363 -12.41 14.94 -0.16
N LEU A 364 -13.45 14.37 -0.79
CA LEU A 364 -14.81 14.28 -0.29
C LEU A 364 -15.23 12.81 -0.17
N LEU A 365 -15.78 12.44 0.98
CA LEU A 365 -16.34 11.12 1.24
C LEU A 365 -17.82 11.25 1.57
N ASN A 366 -18.69 10.69 0.74
CA ASN A 366 -20.13 10.64 1.01
C ASN A 366 -20.49 9.36 1.81
N LYS A 367 -20.90 9.58 3.06
CA LYS A 367 -21.31 8.56 4.04
C LYS A 367 -22.83 8.54 4.26
N ALA A 368 -23.60 9.22 3.43
CA ALA A 368 -25.06 9.24 3.51
C ALA A 368 -25.67 7.83 3.34
N ALA A 369 -26.94 7.71 3.74
CA ALA A 369 -27.70 6.47 3.68
C ALA A 369 -27.78 5.88 2.26
N ALA A 370 -28.20 4.61 2.18
CA ALA A 370 -27.84 3.67 1.13
C ALA A 370 -28.22 4.01 -0.34
N SER A 371 -28.87 5.13 -0.61
CA SER A 371 -29.40 5.53 -1.91
C SER A 371 -29.17 7.00 -2.28
N VAL A 372 -28.50 7.80 -1.46
CA VAL A 372 -28.50 9.27 -1.62
C VAL A 372 -27.16 9.76 -2.18
N ALA A 373 -27.16 10.19 -3.45
CA ALA A 373 -26.13 11.09 -3.95
C ALA A 373 -26.34 12.47 -3.31
N GLN A 374 -25.25 13.16 -2.99
CA GLN A 374 -25.29 14.49 -2.42
C GLN A 374 -24.70 15.49 -3.39
N THR A 375 -25.34 16.64 -3.53
CA THR A 375 -24.73 17.79 -4.18
C THR A 375 -23.85 18.47 -3.15
N VAL A 376 -22.54 18.50 -3.37
CA VAL A 376 -21.59 19.12 -2.46
C VAL A 376 -21.04 20.38 -3.12
N THR A 377 -21.20 21.52 -2.47
CA THR A 377 -20.59 22.79 -2.87
C THR A 377 -19.34 23.02 -2.05
N VAL A 378 -18.18 22.95 -2.69
CA VAL A 378 -16.90 23.31 -2.08
C VAL A 378 -16.65 24.79 -2.29
N THR A 379 -16.27 25.50 -1.23
CA THR A 379 -15.93 26.92 -1.25
C THR A 379 -14.53 27.15 -0.69
N GLY A 380 -13.90 28.27 -1.08
CA GLY A 380 -12.52 28.60 -0.67
C GLY A 380 -11.44 28.00 -1.58
N LEU A 381 -11.82 27.56 -2.79
CA LEU A 381 -10.87 27.12 -3.81
C LEU A 381 -10.26 28.34 -4.53
N PRO A 382 -8.95 28.40 -4.77
CA PRO A 382 -8.36 29.36 -5.70
C PRO A 382 -8.98 29.24 -7.10
N ALA A 383 -9.16 30.36 -7.80
CA ALA A 383 -9.62 30.34 -9.18
C ALA A 383 -8.61 29.60 -10.08
N GLY A 384 -9.09 28.75 -10.98
CA GLY A 384 -8.24 27.91 -11.82
C GLY A 384 -8.97 26.72 -12.45
N SER A 385 -8.18 25.86 -13.11
CA SER A 385 -8.63 24.58 -13.64
C SER A 385 -8.39 23.47 -12.63
N TYR A 386 -9.36 22.58 -12.48
CA TYR A 386 -9.30 21.44 -11.57
C TYR A 386 -9.73 20.18 -12.29
N GLY A 387 -8.99 19.10 -12.10
CA GLY A 387 -9.46 17.77 -12.44
C GLY A 387 -10.34 17.22 -11.32
N VAL A 388 -11.27 16.34 -11.68
CA VAL A 388 -12.11 15.63 -10.70
C VAL A 388 -12.05 14.14 -10.94
N SER A 389 -11.52 13.42 -9.96
CA SER A 389 -11.47 11.95 -9.95
C SER A 389 -12.40 11.40 -8.90
N ARG A 390 -12.94 10.20 -9.10
CA ARG A 390 -13.65 9.49 -8.03
C ARG A 390 -13.48 7.98 -8.10
N SER A 391 -13.55 7.34 -6.94
CA SER A 391 -13.91 5.93 -6.80
C SER A 391 -15.30 5.83 -6.19
N VAL A 392 -16.13 4.89 -6.65
CA VAL A 392 -17.48 4.64 -6.11
C VAL A 392 -17.55 3.20 -5.64
N GLY A 393 -17.82 2.99 -4.35
CA GLY A 393 -17.92 1.65 -3.76
C GLY A 393 -16.63 0.85 -3.88
N SER A 394 -15.47 1.51 -3.75
CA SER A 394 -14.15 0.91 -3.97
C SER A 394 -13.94 0.36 -5.39
N GLY A 395 -14.67 0.90 -6.37
CA GLY A 395 -14.55 0.57 -7.79
C GLY A 395 -13.40 1.32 -8.47
N VAL A 396 -13.06 0.91 -9.69
CA VAL A 396 -12.04 1.56 -10.53
C VAL A 396 -12.27 3.07 -10.61
N CYS A 397 -11.19 3.86 -10.53
CA CYS A 397 -11.30 5.30 -10.60
C CYS A 397 -11.91 5.78 -11.92
N GLN A 398 -12.62 6.91 -11.84
CA GLN A 398 -13.24 7.59 -12.97
C GLN A 398 -12.77 9.04 -12.95
N GLU A 399 -12.15 9.48 -14.03
CA GLU A 399 -11.92 10.91 -14.28
C GLU A 399 -13.19 11.53 -14.88
N LEU A 400 -13.60 12.68 -14.36
CA LEU A 400 -14.81 13.39 -14.76
C LEU A 400 -14.49 14.62 -15.65
N GLY A 401 -13.23 14.70 -16.11
CA GLY A 401 -12.71 15.81 -16.89
C GLY A 401 -12.51 17.09 -16.07
N LEU A 402 -12.12 18.15 -16.78
CA LEU A 402 -11.77 19.43 -16.19
C LEU A 402 -13.00 20.24 -15.74
N GLN A 403 -12.86 20.91 -14.61
CA GLN A 403 -13.81 21.84 -14.02
C GLN A 403 -13.13 23.21 -13.83
N THR A 404 -13.88 24.28 -14.04
CA THR A 404 -13.36 25.64 -13.84
C THR A 404 -13.90 26.21 -12.54
N VAL A 405 -12.99 26.69 -11.68
CA VAL A 405 -13.33 27.53 -10.53
C VAL A 405 -13.08 28.98 -10.91
N ASP A 406 -14.12 29.80 -10.86
CA ASP A 406 -14.04 31.22 -11.17
C ASP A 406 -13.66 32.06 -9.93
N GLY A 407 -13.78 33.39 -10.03
CA GLY A 407 -13.48 34.30 -8.92
C GLY A 407 -14.35 34.15 -7.68
N SER A 408 -15.43 33.36 -7.72
CA SER A 408 -16.24 33.01 -6.54
C SER A 408 -15.52 32.02 -5.62
N GLY A 409 -14.55 31.25 -6.16
CA GLY A 409 -13.85 30.20 -5.43
C GLY A 409 -14.74 29.01 -5.05
N GLN A 410 -15.81 28.76 -5.83
CA GLN A 410 -16.78 27.70 -5.57
C GLN A 410 -16.79 26.64 -6.67
N LEU A 411 -17.06 25.39 -6.28
CA LEU A 411 -17.31 24.28 -7.19
C LEU A 411 -18.38 23.35 -6.60
N SER A 412 -19.47 23.13 -7.34
CA SER A 412 -20.54 22.22 -6.93
C SER A 412 -20.50 20.93 -7.75
N LEU A 413 -20.48 19.78 -7.07
CA LEU A 413 -20.37 18.46 -7.70
C LEU A 413 -21.43 17.50 -7.13
N SER A 414 -21.84 16.52 -7.91
CA SER A 414 -22.61 15.39 -7.41
C SER A 414 -21.67 14.31 -6.91
N VAL A 415 -21.70 14.03 -5.60
CA VAL A 415 -20.90 13.01 -4.94
C VAL A 415 -21.80 11.79 -4.68
N PRO A 416 -21.64 10.69 -5.45
CA PRO A 416 -22.41 9.47 -5.22
C PRO A 416 -22.19 8.92 -3.83
N LYS A 417 -23.15 8.14 -3.33
CA LYS A 417 -22.95 7.38 -2.09
C LYS A 417 -21.69 6.50 -2.20
N ASN A 418 -21.00 6.32 -1.07
CA ASN A 418 -19.81 5.48 -0.95
C ASN A 418 -18.73 5.89 -1.95
N ALA A 419 -18.76 7.16 -2.40
CA ALA A 419 -17.70 7.69 -3.23
C ALA A 419 -16.62 8.30 -2.36
N VAL A 420 -15.38 8.10 -2.80
CA VAL A 420 -14.24 8.95 -2.45
C VAL A 420 -13.95 9.75 -3.70
N LEU A 421 -14.14 11.07 -3.64
CA LEU A 421 -13.97 11.98 -4.77
C LEU A 421 -12.87 12.97 -4.45
N THR A 422 -12.03 13.27 -5.44
CA THR A 422 -10.90 14.18 -5.30
C THR A 422 -10.99 15.28 -6.34
N ILE A 423 -10.94 16.52 -5.86
CA ILE A 423 -10.76 17.72 -6.65
C ILE A 423 -9.28 18.05 -6.54
N TYR A 424 -8.56 18.06 -7.66
CA TYR A 424 -7.12 18.29 -7.67
C TYR A 424 -6.77 19.42 -8.63
N PRO A 425 -5.73 20.22 -8.31
CA PRO A 425 -5.30 21.31 -9.18
C PRO A 425 -4.81 20.74 -10.50
N HIS A 426 -5.25 21.33 -11.61
CA HIS A 426 -4.86 20.92 -12.94
C HIS A 426 -4.16 22.08 -13.65
N GLU A 427 -2.91 21.85 -14.04
CA GLU A 427 -2.09 22.84 -14.73
C GLU A 427 -2.33 22.80 -16.23
N ALA A 428 -2.05 23.91 -16.93
CA ALA A 428 -2.23 23.96 -18.38
C ALA A 428 -1.39 22.89 -19.11
N GLY A 429 -2.06 22.07 -19.92
CA GLY A 429 -1.45 20.99 -20.68
C GLY A 429 -2.37 19.78 -20.72
N ASN A 430 -1.94 18.77 -21.47
CA ASN A 430 -2.55 17.44 -21.42
C ASN A 430 -1.69 16.56 -20.51
N LEU A 431 -2.30 15.73 -19.68
CA LEU A 431 -1.62 14.73 -18.86
C LEU A 431 -1.64 13.37 -19.58
N PRO A 432 -0.72 12.44 -19.26
CA PRO A 432 -0.74 11.12 -19.88
C PRO A 432 -1.93 10.27 -19.39
N PRO A 433 -2.46 9.36 -20.22
CA PRO A 433 -3.54 8.48 -19.82
C PRO A 433 -3.05 7.45 -18.79
N THR A 434 -3.92 7.09 -17.85
CA THR A 434 -3.63 6.08 -16.83
C THR A 434 -4.30 4.77 -17.20
N LEU A 435 -3.51 3.70 -17.38
CA LEU A 435 -4.07 2.36 -17.51
C LEU A 435 -4.62 1.88 -16.15
N THR A 436 -5.86 1.42 -16.16
CA THR A 436 -6.56 0.91 -14.96
C THR A 436 -6.62 -0.61 -14.90
N ALA A 437 -6.39 -1.29 -16.03
CA ALA A 437 -6.19 -2.73 -16.10
C ALA A 437 -5.48 -3.13 -17.40
N TRP A 438 -4.66 -4.20 -17.35
CA TRP A 438 -4.11 -4.88 -18.52
C TRP A 438 -3.85 -6.35 -18.16
N LYS A 439 -4.36 -7.29 -18.96
CA LYS A 439 -4.23 -8.72 -18.68
C LYS A 439 -4.57 -9.61 -19.87
N SER A 440 -4.17 -10.87 -19.79
CA SER A 440 -4.77 -11.98 -20.53
C SER A 440 -5.98 -12.54 -19.77
N SER A 441 -6.95 -13.11 -20.50
CA SER A 441 -8.09 -13.80 -19.90
C SER A 441 -7.71 -15.15 -19.30
N ALA A 442 -6.71 -15.81 -19.90
CA ALA A 442 -6.11 -17.02 -19.36
C ALA A 442 -4.92 -16.65 -18.47
N ALA A 443 -4.82 -17.30 -17.32
CA ALA A 443 -3.70 -17.09 -16.41
C ALA A 443 -2.44 -17.88 -16.85
N PHE A 444 -2.64 -18.99 -17.57
CA PHE A 444 -1.66 -19.75 -18.36
C PHE A 444 -2.40 -20.56 -19.44
N LEU A 445 -1.67 -21.14 -20.40
CA LEU A 445 -2.19 -22.13 -21.36
C LEU A 445 -1.41 -23.45 -21.23
N LYS A 446 -1.98 -24.56 -21.71
CA LYS A 446 -1.29 -25.86 -21.86
C LYS A 446 -1.01 -26.16 -23.33
N VAL A 447 0.14 -26.76 -23.64
CA VAL A 447 0.41 -27.31 -25.00
C VAL A 447 -0.67 -28.32 -25.36
N GLY A 448 -1.17 -28.26 -26.60
CA GLY A 448 -2.30 -29.09 -27.06
C GLY A 448 -3.69 -28.57 -26.64
N GLY A 449 -3.75 -27.49 -25.84
CA GLY A 449 -4.98 -26.77 -25.52
C GLY A 449 -5.45 -25.81 -26.63
N PRO A 450 -6.25 -24.77 -26.30
CA PRO A 450 -6.87 -23.90 -27.30
C PRO A 450 -5.89 -23.01 -28.07
N GLY A 451 -4.62 -22.92 -27.65
CA GLY A 451 -3.57 -22.15 -28.34
C GLY A 451 -3.89 -20.67 -28.52
N SER A 452 -4.77 -20.12 -27.68
CA SER A 452 -5.29 -18.77 -27.79
C SER A 452 -5.75 -18.20 -26.43
N THR A 453 -5.73 -16.88 -26.32
CA THR A 453 -6.25 -16.11 -25.17
C THR A 453 -6.83 -14.78 -25.64
N THR A 454 -7.56 -14.08 -24.78
CA THR A 454 -7.97 -12.69 -25.03
C THR A 454 -7.09 -11.76 -24.21
N LEU A 455 -6.45 -10.81 -24.89
CA LEU A 455 -5.75 -9.69 -24.25
C LEU A 455 -6.73 -8.53 -24.10
N SER A 456 -6.72 -7.88 -22.94
CA SER A 456 -7.60 -6.75 -22.64
C SER A 456 -6.87 -5.68 -21.84
N ALA A 457 -7.19 -4.42 -22.12
CA ALA A 457 -6.72 -3.27 -21.36
C ALA A 457 -7.84 -2.23 -21.21
N SER A 458 -7.76 -1.43 -20.16
CA SER A 458 -8.60 -0.26 -19.92
C SER A 458 -7.75 0.90 -19.43
N ALA A 459 -8.13 2.11 -19.81
CA ALA A 459 -7.48 3.34 -19.39
C ALA A 459 -8.50 4.47 -19.19
N THR A 460 -8.09 5.47 -18.42
CA THR A 460 -8.80 6.73 -18.23
C THR A 460 -7.83 7.88 -18.50
N ASP A 461 -8.38 9.01 -18.90
CA ASP A 461 -7.64 10.23 -19.16
C ASP A 461 -8.08 11.34 -18.19
N PRO A 462 -7.17 12.06 -17.51
CA PRO A 462 -7.51 13.11 -16.53
C PRO A 462 -8.39 14.22 -17.09
N GLU A 463 -8.16 14.61 -18.35
CA GLU A 463 -8.89 15.65 -19.07
C GLU A 463 -10.22 15.13 -19.64
N GLY A 464 -10.35 13.81 -19.73
CA GLY A 464 -11.51 13.13 -20.32
C GLY A 464 -11.36 12.89 -21.82
N ASP A 465 -10.14 12.97 -22.34
CA ASP A 465 -9.85 12.74 -23.76
C ASP A 465 -10.03 11.27 -24.14
N GLY A 466 -10.32 11.06 -25.43
CA GLY A 466 -10.52 9.71 -25.97
C GLY A 466 -9.20 8.95 -26.10
N VAL A 467 -9.14 7.75 -25.54
CA VAL A 467 -7.95 6.89 -25.62
C VAL A 467 -8.03 5.85 -26.74
N SER A 468 -6.88 5.55 -27.34
CA SER A 468 -6.69 4.53 -28.38
C SER A 468 -5.65 3.49 -27.95
N TYR A 469 -5.75 2.26 -28.48
CA TYR A 469 -4.93 1.12 -28.06
C TYR A 469 -4.13 0.58 -29.24
N THR A 470 -2.94 0.06 -28.98
CA THR A 470 -2.15 -0.71 -29.96
C THR A 470 -1.43 -1.86 -29.26
N TRP A 471 -1.76 -3.08 -29.65
CA TRP A 471 -1.15 -4.31 -29.16
C TRP A 471 -0.06 -4.81 -30.10
N SER A 472 1.03 -5.32 -29.53
CA SER A 472 2.11 -5.98 -30.27
C SER A 472 2.65 -7.19 -29.51
N VAL A 473 3.28 -8.12 -30.24
CA VAL A 473 4.04 -9.23 -29.66
C VAL A 473 5.45 -8.72 -29.38
N GLN A 474 5.82 -8.60 -28.11
CA GLN A 474 7.14 -8.12 -27.68
C GLN A 474 8.17 -9.25 -27.75
N SER A 475 7.82 -10.43 -27.24
CA SER A 475 8.65 -11.64 -27.32
C SER A 475 7.78 -12.90 -27.28
N GLN A 476 8.30 -13.99 -27.85
CA GLN A 476 7.64 -15.28 -27.88
C GLN A 476 8.68 -16.43 -27.92
N PRO A 477 8.31 -17.67 -27.58
CA PRO A 477 9.19 -18.82 -27.67
C PRO A 477 9.69 -19.07 -29.10
N ALA A 478 10.86 -19.72 -29.22
CA ALA A 478 11.42 -20.09 -30.52
C ALA A 478 10.46 -21.01 -31.30
N GLY A 479 10.23 -20.71 -32.58
CA GLY A 479 9.29 -21.45 -33.44
C GLY A 479 7.81 -21.08 -33.24
N ALA A 480 7.48 -20.20 -32.30
CA ALA A 480 6.13 -19.67 -32.16
C ALA A 480 5.78 -18.66 -33.27
N SER A 481 4.48 -18.49 -33.54
CA SER A 481 3.93 -17.55 -34.52
C SER A 481 2.67 -16.89 -33.98
N ALA A 482 2.80 -16.18 -32.86
CA ALA A 482 1.67 -15.50 -32.24
C ALA A 482 1.05 -14.45 -33.18
N VAL A 483 -0.28 -14.42 -33.26
CA VAL A 483 -1.04 -13.48 -34.11
C VAL A 483 -2.08 -12.75 -33.27
N LEU A 484 -2.22 -11.44 -33.49
CA LEU A 484 -3.23 -10.59 -32.86
C LEU A 484 -4.33 -10.28 -33.88
N ALA A 485 -5.58 -10.60 -33.54
CA ALA A 485 -6.70 -10.45 -34.47
C ALA A 485 -7.04 -8.99 -34.78
N ASN A 486 -7.18 -8.16 -33.74
CA ASN A 486 -7.53 -6.75 -33.83
C ASN A 486 -6.61 -5.92 -32.93
N PRO A 487 -5.33 -5.69 -33.32
CA PRO A 487 -4.34 -5.07 -32.43
C PRO A 487 -4.70 -3.64 -32.00
N ASN A 488 -5.64 -2.96 -32.66
CA ASN A 488 -6.03 -1.59 -32.30
C ASN A 488 -7.27 -1.51 -31.38
N ALA A 489 -7.82 -2.64 -30.94
CA ALA A 489 -8.96 -2.69 -30.03
C ALA A 489 -8.51 -2.77 -28.57
N ALA A 490 -9.34 -2.27 -27.65
CA ALA A 490 -9.12 -2.42 -26.20
C ALA A 490 -9.07 -3.91 -25.77
N SER A 491 -9.74 -4.79 -26.53
CA SER A 491 -9.70 -6.24 -26.36
C SER A 491 -9.43 -6.93 -27.69
N THR A 492 -8.46 -7.83 -27.73
CA THR A 492 -8.05 -8.56 -28.94
C THR A 492 -7.73 -10.03 -28.64
N ALA A 493 -8.02 -10.92 -29.58
CA ALA A 493 -7.62 -12.32 -29.48
C ALA A 493 -6.16 -12.48 -29.89
N ALA A 494 -5.37 -13.16 -29.06
CA ALA A 494 -4.04 -13.67 -29.39
C ALA A 494 -4.14 -15.17 -29.69
N THR A 495 -3.67 -15.59 -30.86
CA THR A 495 -3.67 -17.00 -31.31
C THR A 495 -2.26 -17.43 -31.72
N GLY A 496 -2.07 -18.70 -32.08
CA GLY A 496 -0.73 -19.22 -32.41
C GLY A 496 0.15 -19.51 -31.18
N LEU A 497 -0.47 -19.64 -30.01
CA LEU A 497 0.19 -19.83 -28.71
C LEU A 497 0.38 -21.32 -28.40
N ALA A 498 1.05 -22.05 -29.30
CA ALA A 498 1.19 -23.50 -29.23
C ALA A 498 2.56 -24.00 -28.75
N ALA A 499 3.59 -23.15 -28.79
CA ALA A 499 4.92 -23.51 -28.32
C ALA A 499 5.02 -23.27 -26.81
N PRO A 500 5.63 -24.18 -26.03
CA PRO A 500 5.81 -23.97 -24.61
C PRO A 500 6.79 -22.82 -24.34
N GLY A 501 6.56 -22.10 -23.25
CA GLY A 501 7.37 -20.95 -22.82
C GLY A 501 6.55 -19.68 -22.63
N GLN A 502 7.26 -18.58 -22.36
CA GLN A 502 6.64 -17.29 -22.08
C GLN A 502 6.42 -16.47 -23.37
N TYR A 503 5.21 -15.95 -23.51
CA TYR A 503 4.83 -14.93 -24.47
C TYR A 503 4.68 -13.60 -23.73
N VAL A 504 5.26 -12.53 -24.27
CA VAL A 504 5.11 -11.18 -23.74
C VAL A 504 4.48 -10.31 -24.82
N PHE A 505 3.35 -9.70 -24.49
CA PHE A 505 2.65 -8.74 -25.33
C PHE A 505 2.84 -7.34 -24.76
N ASN A 506 2.86 -6.32 -25.61
CA ASN A 506 2.83 -4.92 -25.21
C ASN A 506 1.49 -4.30 -25.60
N VAL A 507 0.94 -3.45 -24.74
CA VAL A 507 -0.14 -2.53 -25.06
C VAL A 507 0.37 -1.10 -24.92
N ALA A 508 0.26 -0.33 -25.99
CA ALA A 508 0.42 1.11 -25.99
C ALA A 508 -0.95 1.77 -25.94
N VAL A 509 -1.15 2.72 -25.02
CA VAL A 509 -2.35 3.55 -24.93
C VAL A 509 -1.99 4.99 -25.23
N HIS A 510 -2.72 5.62 -26.15
CA HIS A 510 -2.46 6.98 -26.63
C HIS A 510 -3.73 7.84 -26.53
N ASP A 511 -3.60 9.03 -25.97
CA ASP A 511 -4.66 10.04 -25.74
C ASP A 511 -4.74 11.12 -26.84
N GLY A 512 -3.80 11.12 -27.79
CA GLY A 512 -3.66 12.19 -28.79
C GLY A 512 -2.30 12.91 -28.72
N SER A 513 -1.65 12.89 -27.56
CA SER A 513 -0.40 13.60 -27.26
C SER A 513 0.66 12.74 -26.56
N HIS A 514 0.25 11.86 -25.65
CA HIS A 514 1.10 10.99 -24.84
C HIS A 514 0.87 9.52 -25.16
N THR A 515 1.88 8.70 -24.92
CA THR A 515 1.76 7.23 -25.01
C THR A 515 2.27 6.59 -23.72
N VAL A 516 1.46 5.71 -23.15
CA VAL A 516 1.83 4.89 -22.00
C VAL A 516 1.82 3.42 -22.40
N ASN A 517 2.87 2.68 -22.02
CA ASN A 517 3.04 1.28 -22.39
C ASN A 517 2.93 0.36 -21.16
N ARG A 518 2.32 -0.81 -21.33
CA ARG A 518 2.32 -1.91 -20.34
C ARG A 518 2.53 -3.25 -21.03
N GLN A 519 3.08 -4.22 -20.30
CA GLN A 519 3.31 -5.56 -20.81
C GLN A 519 2.39 -6.58 -20.16
N VAL A 520 1.96 -7.59 -20.92
CA VAL A 520 1.20 -8.74 -20.45
C VAL A 520 2.04 -9.99 -20.71
N ALA A 521 2.42 -10.69 -19.65
CA ALA A 521 3.09 -11.98 -19.75
C ALA A 521 2.06 -13.11 -19.72
N LEU A 522 2.27 -14.14 -20.55
CA LEU A 522 1.48 -15.37 -20.54
C LEU A 522 2.40 -16.57 -20.71
N ASN A 523 2.29 -17.53 -19.80
CA ASN A 523 3.03 -18.79 -19.89
C ASN A 523 2.20 -19.87 -20.61
N VAL A 524 2.82 -20.57 -21.55
CA VAL A 524 2.31 -21.82 -22.13
C VAL A 524 3.13 -22.97 -21.55
N LEU A 525 2.47 -23.87 -20.82
CA LEU A 525 3.08 -24.94 -20.05
C LEU A 525 3.13 -26.24 -20.86
N GLU A 526 4.26 -26.94 -20.75
CA GLU A 526 4.43 -28.28 -21.31
C GLU A 526 4.18 -29.34 -20.25
N GLY A 527 3.20 -30.22 -20.50
CA GLY A 527 2.84 -31.29 -19.56
C GLY A 527 2.35 -30.79 -18.19
N ASN A 528 2.25 -31.73 -17.25
CA ASN A 528 1.88 -31.45 -15.86
C ASN A 528 3.05 -30.80 -15.13
N GLN A 529 2.79 -29.73 -14.40
CA GLN A 529 3.77 -29.05 -13.57
C GLN A 529 3.90 -29.76 -12.21
N PRO A 530 5.08 -29.73 -11.58
CA PRO A 530 5.22 -30.23 -10.22
C PRO A 530 4.49 -29.29 -9.24
N PRO A 531 3.93 -29.83 -8.14
CA PRO A 531 3.32 -29.01 -7.11
C PRO A 531 4.37 -28.15 -6.41
N VAL A 532 3.95 -26.97 -5.98
CA VAL A 532 4.78 -26.02 -5.23
C VAL A 532 4.46 -26.16 -3.75
N LEU A 533 5.49 -26.43 -2.94
CA LEU A 533 5.37 -26.43 -1.48
C LEU A 533 5.21 -24.99 -0.96
N ILE A 534 4.20 -24.73 -0.13
CA ILE A 534 3.93 -23.41 0.46
C ILE A 534 4.34 -23.37 1.93
N ASP A 535 4.10 -24.47 2.64
CA ASP A 535 4.34 -24.56 4.08
C ASP A 535 4.89 -25.95 4.37
N VAL A 536 6.12 -26.04 4.88
CA VAL A 536 6.74 -27.31 5.27
C VAL A 536 7.05 -27.33 6.77
N HIS A 537 6.60 -26.32 7.53
CA HIS A 537 7.29 -25.96 8.77
C HIS A 537 6.42 -25.80 10.02
N ASN A 538 5.13 -26.06 9.94
CA ASN A 538 4.29 -25.92 11.11
C ASN A 538 4.22 -27.22 11.92
N ARG A 539 5.08 -27.32 12.93
CA ARG A 539 5.00 -28.35 13.96
C ARG A 539 4.25 -27.84 15.20
N LEU A 540 3.24 -28.58 15.65
CA LEU A 540 2.42 -28.22 16.81
C LEU A 540 2.58 -29.28 17.93
N PRO A 541 3.23 -28.97 19.07
CA PRO A 541 3.97 -27.74 19.38
C PRO A 541 5.38 -27.70 18.76
N VAL A 542 5.93 -26.49 18.57
CA VAL A 542 7.27 -26.27 18.01
C VAL A 542 8.40 -26.77 18.92
N GLN A 543 8.15 -26.80 20.23
CA GLN A 543 9.01 -27.38 21.26
C GLN A 543 8.24 -28.40 22.08
N LEU A 544 8.85 -29.55 22.35
CA LEU A 544 8.32 -30.57 23.25
C LEU A 544 8.99 -30.42 24.62
N THR A 545 8.19 -30.14 25.65
CA THR A 545 8.65 -30.21 27.04
C THR A 545 8.21 -31.54 27.62
N LEU A 546 9.15 -32.31 28.16
CA LEU A 546 8.85 -33.59 28.80
C LEU A 546 7.84 -33.39 29.95
N PRO A 547 6.88 -34.32 30.14
CA PRO A 547 6.81 -35.65 29.51
C PRO A 547 6.12 -35.67 28.13
N GLY A 548 5.83 -34.51 27.53
CA GLY A 548 5.29 -34.44 26.16
C GLY A 548 6.22 -35.12 25.15
N SER A 549 5.68 -36.03 24.34
CA SER A 549 6.47 -36.90 23.46
C SER A 549 6.01 -36.90 21.99
N SER A 550 5.15 -35.98 21.59
CA SER A 550 4.60 -35.95 20.22
C SER A 550 4.35 -34.54 19.70
N THR A 551 4.68 -34.31 18.44
CA THR A 551 4.30 -33.12 17.67
C THR A 551 3.53 -33.53 16.42
N THR A 552 2.63 -32.68 15.94
CA THR A 552 2.00 -32.84 14.62
C THR A 552 2.87 -32.17 13.56
N LEU A 553 3.11 -32.84 12.43
CA LEU A 553 3.70 -32.24 11.23
C LEU A 553 2.57 -31.90 10.25
N ARG A 554 2.55 -30.67 9.72
CA ARG A 554 1.68 -30.31 8.60
C ARG A 554 2.51 -29.72 7.47
N SER A 555 2.11 -30.02 6.25
CA SER A 555 2.59 -29.33 5.06
C SER A 555 1.41 -28.84 4.22
N GLY A 556 1.64 -27.75 3.51
CA GLY A 556 0.74 -27.22 2.49
C GLY A 556 1.48 -27.16 1.16
N ALA A 557 0.80 -27.56 0.11
CA ALA A 557 1.27 -27.43 -1.26
C ALA A 557 0.09 -26.98 -2.12
N TRP A 558 0.40 -26.46 -3.29
CA TRP A 558 -0.57 -26.16 -4.33
C TRP A 558 -0.02 -26.61 -5.68
N ASP A 559 -0.93 -26.87 -6.59
CA ASP A 559 -0.59 -27.17 -7.96
C ASP A 559 -1.00 -25.98 -8.84
N LEU A 560 -0.13 -25.59 -9.77
CA LEU A 560 -0.35 -24.46 -10.66
C LEU A 560 -1.61 -24.66 -11.53
N GLU A 561 -1.85 -25.90 -11.92
CA GLU A 561 -2.95 -26.32 -12.76
C GLU A 561 -4.20 -26.68 -11.93
N ALA A 562 -4.12 -26.49 -10.61
CA ALA A 562 -5.11 -26.88 -9.62
C ALA A 562 -5.47 -28.37 -9.67
N ASP A 563 -4.55 -29.20 -10.16
CA ASP A 563 -4.73 -30.65 -10.17
C ASP A 563 -4.74 -31.18 -8.71
N PRO A 564 -5.58 -32.19 -8.38
CA PRO A 564 -5.65 -32.72 -7.03
C PRO A 564 -4.30 -33.26 -6.57
N LEU A 565 -3.81 -32.76 -5.44
CA LEU A 565 -2.61 -33.28 -4.81
C LEU A 565 -2.89 -34.65 -4.19
N THR A 566 -2.19 -35.67 -4.67
CA THR A 566 -2.21 -37.02 -4.10
C THR A 566 -0.92 -37.28 -3.31
N LEU A 567 -1.03 -37.88 -2.13
CA LEU A 567 0.11 -38.30 -1.31
C LEU A 567 0.71 -39.63 -1.78
#